data_AF-A0A7Y2GB29-F1
#
_entry.id   AF-A0A7Y2GB29-F1
#
_cell.length_a   1.000
_cell.length_b   1.000
_cell.length_c   1.000
_cell.angle_alpha   90.00
_cell.angle_beta   90.00
_cell.angle_gamma   90.00
#
_symmetry.space_group_name_H-M   'P 1'
#
loop_
_entity.id
_entity.type
_entity.pdbx_description
1 polymer ?
#
loop_
_entity_poly.entity_id
_entity_poly.type
_entity_poly.pdbx_seq_one_letter_code
_entity_poly.pdbx_strand_id
1 'polypeptide(L)'
;MTAEHASGVGTAYDATVSTASATSATAEHASGSGVAYDATVQTAGNTDATAEHAAGTGAAYDATAQTSGATSATAEHASGSGSALDATVLVASDASPTAGHASGSGSASNARVSLGVLTAAEIDNAITASATRVISYVDVYNSDMSPYQLDIAMIEGNVTVDGNRDERRRADLTIYNDGTLDAVVGELWYDKIIQLRRGVESKGVMYAPIIFTGKIETRSMKHFGNDVKLACRDMSIVLAQEFGIFEEYAANDPLDIVIRDIALAGGLSIGQMNLPNTGLDIGTEEIVYTPSAMRWASMRQLADSHNMDLWFDAEGVLQLTDKPRLVGSPISHVFTTGMDGNIGDYSMNQSPTNIFNVVAVVGERTSNDVSYYGVAEDLTGTPTSVDVIGRRPITVSRPEITDNTHAQNLADRLLEDYTKERFDIQSKAIPDPRWEANTIIEFDRVGPEPAEVNRYLLESFNLNIKPGPSSIKISRLQTP
;
A
#
# COMPACT_ATOMS: atom_id res chain seq x y z
N MET A 1 -30.17 -8.46 19.38
CA MET A 1 -29.87 -9.85 19.81
C MET A 1 -29.45 -9.81 21.25
N THR A 2 -29.96 -10.73 22.06
CA THR A 2 -29.71 -10.76 23.51
C THR A 2 -29.15 -12.13 23.85
N ALA A 3 -28.07 -12.17 24.62
CA ALA A 3 -27.58 -13.39 25.25
C ALA A 3 -27.77 -13.24 26.77
N GLU A 4 -28.42 -14.23 27.37
CA GLU A 4 -28.97 -14.17 28.73
C GLU A 4 -27.99 -14.64 29.82
N HIS A 5 -28.29 -14.21 31.05
CA HIS A 5 -27.57 -14.37 32.32
C HIS A 5 -26.95 -15.76 32.64
N ALA A 6 -25.69 -15.76 33.10
CA ALA A 6 -24.98 -16.93 33.65
C ALA A 6 -24.70 -16.78 35.16
N SER A 7 -25.05 -17.79 35.98
CA SER A 7 -24.75 -17.79 37.43
C SER A 7 -24.20 -19.12 37.96
N GLY A 8 -23.20 -19.09 38.85
CA GLY A 8 -22.63 -20.31 39.44
C GLY A 8 -21.64 -20.13 40.60
N VAL A 9 -21.34 -21.23 41.29
CA VAL A 9 -20.31 -21.31 42.35
C VAL A 9 -19.02 -21.84 41.71
N GLY A 10 -17.97 -21.00 41.62
CA GLY A 10 -16.72 -21.34 40.90
C GLY A 10 -16.43 -20.34 39.77
N THR A 11 -16.23 -20.83 38.55
CA THR A 11 -16.09 -19.98 37.35
C THR A 11 -17.44 -19.86 36.64
N ALA A 12 -17.94 -18.63 36.49
CA ALA A 12 -19.06 -18.33 35.61
C ALA A 12 -18.50 -17.84 34.26
N TYR A 13 -18.90 -18.49 33.16
CA TYR A 13 -18.59 -18.08 31.79
C TYR A 13 -19.83 -17.48 31.16
N ASP A 14 -19.69 -16.34 30.48
CA ASP A 14 -20.83 -15.51 30.06
C ASP A 14 -21.07 -15.43 28.54
N ALA A 15 -22.22 -14.83 28.22
CA ALA A 15 -22.82 -14.45 26.95
C ALA A 15 -21.92 -13.62 26.02
N THR A 16 -21.54 -14.19 24.88
CA THR A 16 -20.88 -13.45 23.78
C THR A 16 -21.88 -13.18 22.65
N VAL A 17 -22.02 -11.92 22.26
CA VAL A 17 -22.83 -11.52 21.09
C VAL A 17 -21.92 -10.95 20.01
N SER A 18 -21.79 -11.68 18.90
CA SER A 18 -21.09 -11.22 17.69
C SER A 18 -22.07 -11.18 16.53
N THR A 19 -22.25 -10.01 15.92
CA THR A 19 -23.27 -9.82 14.87
C THR A 19 -22.76 -8.92 13.75
N ALA A 20 -23.04 -9.30 12.49
CA ALA A 20 -22.69 -8.51 11.31
C ALA A 20 -23.70 -7.40 11.00
N SER A 21 -24.94 -7.50 11.48
CA SER A 21 -25.96 -6.44 11.39
C SER A 21 -27.13 -6.73 12.35
N ALA A 22 -27.28 -5.91 13.39
CA ALA A 22 -28.45 -5.90 14.28
C ALA A 22 -28.82 -4.44 14.57
N THR A 23 -30.05 -4.16 15.03
CA THR A 23 -30.49 -2.81 15.45
C THR A 23 -30.18 -2.53 16.93
N SER A 24 -30.01 -3.59 17.73
CA SER A 24 -29.54 -3.57 19.11
C SER A 24 -28.84 -4.89 19.44
N ALA A 25 -27.77 -4.85 20.23
CA ALA A 25 -27.06 -6.03 20.73
C ALA A 25 -26.74 -5.86 22.23
N THR A 26 -27.17 -6.83 23.02
CA THR A 26 -27.04 -6.82 24.49
C THR A 26 -26.48 -8.17 24.94
N ALA A 27 -25.44 -8.14 25.76
CA ALA A 27 -25.01 -9.31 26.52
C ALA A 27 -25.26 -9.01 28.01
N GLU A 28 -26.04 -9.88 28.65
CA GLU A 28 -26.52 -9.71 30.04
C GLU A 28 -25.52 -10.30 31.06
N HIS A 29 -25.78 -9.99 32.34
CA HIS A 29 -24.92 -10.17 33.51
C HIS A 29 -24.36 -11.60 33.78
N ALA A 30 -23.12 -11.65 34.30
CA ALA A 30 -22.51 -12.84 34.91
C ALA A 30 -22.34 -12.70 36.43
N SER A 31 -22.84 -13.65 37.23
CA SER A 31 -22.67 -13.64 38.69
C SER A 31 -22.14 -14.93 39.33
N GLY A 32 -21.14 -14.80 40.21
CA GLY A 32 -20.59 -15.97 40.90
C GLY A 32 -19.65 -15.69 42.06
N SER A 33 -19.49 -16.67 42.95
CA SER A 33 -18.67 -16.55 44.16
C SER A 33 -17.16 -16.82 43.93
N GLY A 34 -16.71 -16.91 42.67
CA GLY A 34 -15.32 -17.19 42.28
C GLY A 34 -14.82 -16.24 41.18
N VAL A 35 -14.53 -16.73 39.96
CA VAL A 35 -14.16 -15.88 38.81
C VAL A 35 -15.39 -15.67 37.93
N ALA A 36 -15.74 -14.42 37.67
CA ALA A 36 -16.75 -14.04 36.68
C ALA A 36 -16.03 -13.49 35.44
N TYR A 37 -16.19 -14.16 34.30
CA TYR A 37 -15.80 -13.63 32.99
C TYR A 37 -17.01 -12.94 32.37
N ASP A 38 -16.79 -11.81 31.69
CA ASP A 38 -17.84 -10.83 31.39
C ASP A 38 -18.27 -10.81 29.91
N ALA A 39 -19.37 -10.11 29.68
CA ALA A 39 -20.08 -9.88 28.43
C ALA A 39 -19.21 -9.17 27.38
N THR A 40 -19.07 -9.80 26.20
CA THR A 40 -18.42 -9.18 25.03
C THR A 40 -19.45 -8.94 23.94
N VAL A 41 -19.57 -7.68 23.51
CA VAL A 41 -20.39 -7.30 22.35
C VAL A 41 -19.49 -6.74 21.26
N GLN A 42 -19.44 -7.44 20.11
CA GLN A 42 -18.73 -6.98 18.91
C GLN A 42 -19.74 -6.81 17.77
N THR A 43 -19.86 -5.59 17.25
CA THR A 43 -20.80 -5.30 16.15
C THR A 43 -20.19 -4.47 15.03
N ALA A 44 -20.52 -4.84 13.79
CA ALA A 44 -20.28 -4.01 12.61
C ALA A 44 -21.59 -3.29 12.23
N GLY A 45 -21.64 -1.96 12.39
CA GLY A 45 -22.74 -1.12 11.87
C GLY A 45 -24.04 -0.99 12.70
N ASN A 46 -24.00 -1.20 14.02
CA ASN A 46 -25.19 -1.17 14.87
C ASN A 46 -25.41 0.21 15.52
N THR A 47 -26.65 0.59 15.86
CA THR A 47 -27.02 1.87 16.52
C THR A 47 -26.70 1.90 18.02
N ASP A 48 -26.92 0.79 18.73
CA ASP A 48 -26.74 0.65 20.19
C ASP A 48 -26.11 -0.70 20.57
N ALA A 49 -24.99 -0.67 21.30
CA ALA A 49 -24.32 -1.84 21.88
C ALA A 49 -24.15 -1.69 23.39
N THR A 50 -24.65 -2.66 24.15
CA THR A 50 -24.59 -2.66 25.62
C THR A 50 -23.97 -3.95 26.13
N ALA A 51 -22.84 -3.85 26.83
CA ALA A 51 -22.30 -4.93 27.64
C ALA A 51 -22.64 -4.64 29.11
N GLU A 52 -23.47 -5.50 29.71
CA GLU A 52 -23.93 -5.33 31.09
C GLU A 52 -22.94 -5.94 32.11
N HIS A 53 -23.22 -5.69 33.38
CA HIS A 53 -22.41 -5.94 34.57
C HIS A 53 -21.75 -7.34 34.73
N ALA A 54 -20.58 -7.38 35.38
CA ALA A 54 -20.06 -8.55 36.09
C ALA A 54 -20.01 -8.33 37.63
N ALA A 55 -20.60 -9.26 38.41
CA ALA A 55 -20.60 -9.18 39.87
C ALA A 55 -20.14 -10.48 40.55
N GLY A 56 -19.11 -10.40 41.40
CA GLY A 56 -18.61 -11.59 42.11
C GLY A 56 -17.73 -11.32 43.33
N THR A 57 -17.64 -12.30 44.23
CA THR A 57 -16.81 -12.18 45.45
C THR A 57 -15.31 -12.45 45.22
N GLY A 58 -14.90 -12.80 43.99
CA GLY A 58 -13.51 -13.04 43.58
C GLY A 58 -13.00 -12.05 42.51
N ALA A 59 -12.48 -12.53 41.39
CA ALA A 59 -12.00 -11.69 40.27
C ALA A 59 -13.13 -11.48 39.24
N ALA A 60 -13.39 -10.22 38.88
CA ALA A 60 -14.32 -9.84 37.82
C ALA A 60 -13.52 -9.26 36.65
N TYR A 61 -13.65 -9.87 35.47
CA TYR A 61 -12.99 -9.44 34.22
C TYR A 61 -13.94 -8.53 33.39
N ASP A 62 -13.41 -7.87 32.35
CA ASP A 62 -13.92 -6.64 31.67
C ASP A 62 -15.15 -6.82 30.74
N ALA A 63 -16.16 -5.94 30.88
CA ALA A 63 -17.23 -5.70 29.91
C ALA A 63 -16.71 -4.91 28.70
N THR A 64 -16.48 -5.59 27.57
CA THR A 64 -15.99 -4.95 26.33
C THR A 64 -17.10 -4.72 25.32
N ALA A 65 -17.34 -3.46 24.98
CA ALA A 65 -18.20 -3.06 23.86
C ALA A 65 -17.36 -2.47 22.72
N GLN A 66 -17.34 -3.16 21.57
CA GLN A 66 -16.63 -2.71 20.36
C GLN A 66 -17.61 -2.47 19.20
N THR A 67 -17.59 -1.25 18.64
CA THR A 67 -18.47 -0.88 17.54
C THR A 67 -17.74 -0.08 16.45
N SER A 68 -18.07 -0.35 15.19
CA SER A 68 -17.56 0.40 14.03
C SER A 68 -18.53 1.47 13.49
N GLY A 69 -19.68 1.71 14.14
CA GLY A 69 -20.69 2.64 13.63
C GLY A 69 -21.85 3.00 14.57
N ALA A 70 -21.70 2.84 15.89
CA ALA A 70 -22.79 3.09 16.85
C ALA A 70 -22.96 4.55 17.25
N THR A 71 -24.21 4.92 17.54
CA THR A 71 -24.56 6.23 18.10
C THR A 71 -24.47 6.22 19.63
N SER A 72 -24.64 5.05 20.27
CA SER A 72 -24.35 4.83 21.69
C SER A 72 -23.66 3.48 21.94
N ALA A 73 -22.64 3.48 22.80
CA ALA A 73 -21.98 2.27 23.27
C ALA A 73 -21.79 2.40 24.79
N THR A 74 -22.32 1.44 25.54
CA THR A 74 -22.29 1.45 27.00
C THR A 74 -21.66 0.16 27.49
N ALA A 75 -20.66 0.29 28.36
CA ALA A 75 -20.11 -0.83 29.12
C ALA A 75 -20.32 -0.50 30.61
N GLU A 76 -21.11 -1.33 31.30
CA GLU A 76 -21.54 -1.07 32.68
C GLU A 76 -20.58 -1.66 33.74
N HIS A 77 -20.81 -1.31 35.01
CA HIS A 77 -19.89 -1.53 36.14
C HIS A 77 -19.42 -2.98 36.32
N ALA A 78 -18.13 -3.17 36.63
CA ALA A 78 -17.61 -4.35 37.31
C ALA A 78 -17.62 -4.14 38.84
N SER A 79 -18.17 -5.09 39.60
CA SER A 79 -18.17 -5.04 41.07
C SER A 79 -17.70 -6.34 41.74
N GLY A 80 -16.73 -6.24 42.65
CA GLY A 80 -16.25 -7.41 43.38
C GLY A 80 -15.32 -7.12 44.55
N SER A 81 -15.21 -8.08 45.47
CA SER A 81 -14.37 -7.94 46.67
C SER A 81 -12.88 -8.26 46.44
N GLY A 82 -12.50 -8.73 45.24
CA GLY A 82 -11.12 -9.01 44.79
C GLY A 82 -10.57 -7.99 43.79
N SER A 83 -10.07 -8.44 42.63
CA SER A 83 -9.66 -7.56 41.51
C SER A 83 -10.84 -7.33 40.57
N ALA A 84 -11.18 -6.07 40.32
CA ALA A 84 -12.14 -5.67 39.30
C ALA A 84 -11.39 -4.96 38.17
N LEU A 85 -11.44 -5.52 36.97
CA LEU A 85 -10.94 -4.85 35.76
C LEU A 85 -12.02 -3.95 35.17
N ASP A 86 -11.61 -2.87 34.53
CA ASP A 86 -12.51 -1.79 34.08
C ASP A 86 -13.30 -2.17 32.86
N ALA A 87 -14.45 -1.51 32.68
CA ALA A 87 -15.23 -1.50 31.45
C ALA A 87 -14.51 -0.75 30.32
N THR A 88 -14.33 -1.40 29.17
CA THR A 88 -13.70 -0.82 27.97
C THR A 88 -14.70 -0.57 26.84
N VAL A 89 -14.79 0.69 26.39
CA VAL A 89 -15.60 1.07 25.20
C VAL A 89 -14.69 1.51 24.05
N LEU A 90 -14.81 0.83 22.91
CA LEU A 90 -14.12 1.16 21.64
C LEU A 90 -15.16 1.61 20.59
N VAL A 91 -15.09 2.88 20.18
CA VAL A 91 -16.02 3.49 19.20
C VAL A 91 -15.29 4.19 18.06
N ALA A 92 -15.83 4.05 16.84
CA ALA A 92 -15.23 4.56 15.60
C ALA A 92 -15.69 5.96 15.16
N SER A 93 -16.76 6.53 15.74
CA SER A 93 -17.23 7.91 15.44
C SER A 93 -18.14 8.44 16.56
N ASP A 94 -18.66 9.67 16.42
CA ASP A 94 -19.41 10.57 17.35
C ASP A 94 -20.50 9.92 18.25
N ALA A 95 -20.16 8.87 18.98
CA ALA A 95 -20.99 8.25 19.99
C ALA A 95 -20.93 9.05 21.29
N SER A 96 -21.92 8.89 22.16
CA SER A 96 -21.85 9.27 23.58
C SER A 96 -21.44 8.05 24.42
N PRO A 97 -20.18 7.57 24.35
CA PRO A 97 -19.78 6.37 25.05
C PRO A 97 -19.83 6.62 26.57
N THR A 98 -20.43 5.70 27.29
CA THR A 98 -20.43 5.71 28.75
C THR A 98 -19.74 4.45 29.23
N ALA A 99 -18.58 4.61 29.86
CA ALA A 99 -17.91 3.55 30.60
C ALA A 99 -18.26 3.72 32.08
N GLY A 100 -18.89 2.70 32.68
CA GLY A 100 -19.25 2.68 34.10
C GLY A 100 -18.02 2.62 35.02
N HIS A 101 -18.21 3.00 36.29
CA HIS A 101 -17.13 2.95 37.28
C HIS A 101 -16.83 1.52 37.75
N ALA A 102 -15.56 1.14 37.92
CA ALA A 102 -15.21 -0.07 38.66
C ALA A 102 -15.30 0.21 40.18
N SER A 103 -15.98 -0.65 40.95
CA SER A 103 -16.07 -0.50 42.40
C SER A 103 -15.87 -1.82 43.13
N GLY A 104 -14.90 -1.87 44.05
CA GLY A 104 -14.57 -3.05 44.82
C GLY A 104 -13.71 -2.75 46.05
N SER A 105 -13.65 -3.68 46.99
CA SER A 105 -12.80 -3.56 48.19
C SER A 105 -11.32 -3.91 47.95
N GLY A 106 -10.95 -4.29 46.72
CA GLY A 106 -9.57 -4.55 46.28
C GLY A 106 -9.06 -3.51 45.28
N SER A 107 -8.27 -3.92 44.27
CA SER A 107 -7.75 -3.01 43.24
C SER A 107 -8.80 -2.74 42.16
N ALA A 108 -9.16 -1.46 41.99
CA ALA A 108 -9.99 -0.96 40.89
C ALA A 108 -9.11 -0.06 39.99
N SER A 109 -9.22 -0.24 38.68
CA SER A 109 -8.54 0.62 37.70
C SER A 109 -9.49 1.76 37.26
N ASN A 110 -9.05 2.64 36.35
CA ASN A 110 -9.87 3.75 35.86
C ASN A 110 -10.52 3.40 34.51
N ALA A 111 -11.85 3.50 34.42
CA ALA A 111 -12.64 3.35 33.19
C ALA A 111 -12.03 4.13 32.00
N ARG A 112 -11.97 3.49 30.83
CA ARG A 112 -11.39 4.06 29.61
C ARG A 112 -12.39 4.06 28.46
N VAL A 113 -12.55 5.23 27.85
CA VAL A 113 -13.18 5.40 26.54
C VAL A 113 -12.07 5.64 25.52
N SER A 114 -12.00 4.84 24.46
CA SER A 114 -11.12 5.08 23.34
C SER A 114 -11.93 5.41 22.09
N LEU A 115 -11.84 6.68 21.66
CA LEU A 115 -12.27 7.16 20.35
C LEU A 115 -11.05 7.05 19.44
N GLY A 116 -11.03 6.18 18.43
CA GLY A 116 -9.71 5.85 17.89
C GLY A 116 -9.57 5.20 16.54
N VAL A 117 -10.46 5.43 15.56
CA VAL A 117 -10.12 5.20 14.13
C VAL A 117 -10.94 6.18 13.28
N LEU A 118 -10.29 6.97 12.41
CA LEU A 118 -11.02 7.73 11.39
C LEU A 118 -11.62 6.76 10.36
N THR A 119 -12.88 6.94 10.00
CA THR A 119 -13.48 6.20 8.89
C THR A 119 -12.83 6.59 7.55
N ALA A 120 -12.95 5.75 6.52
CA ALA A 120 -12.42 6.07 5.18
C ALA A 120 -12.95 7.40 4.65
N ALA A 121 -14.25 7.67 4.82
CA ALA A 121 -14.86 8.94 4.43
C ALA A 121 -14.32 10.14 5.23
N GLU A 122 -14.04 9.97 6.53
CA GLU A 122 -13.42 11.03 7.33
C GLU A 122 -11.97 11.31 6.92
N ILE A 123 -11.23 10.28 6.51
CA ILE A 123 -9.88 10.43 5.95
C ILE A 123 -9.95 11.20 4.63
N ASP A 124 -10.83 10.80 3.72
CA ASP A 124 -10.99 11.45 2.40
C ASP A 124 -11.39 12.91 2.56
N ASN A 125 -12.37 13.18 3.43
CA ASN A 125 -12.79 14.55 3.77
C ASN A 125 -11.66 15.34 4.40
N ALA A 126 -10.86 14.75 5.29
CA ALA A 126 -9.73 15.43 5.91
C ALA A 126 -8.61 15.74 4.90
N ILE A 127 -8.35 14.86 3.93
CA ILE A 127 -7.36 15.08 2.87
C ILE A 127 -7.81 16.18 1.90
N THR A 128 -9.10 16.20 1.53
CA THR A 128 -9.64 17.10 0.50
C THR A 128 -10.22 18.41 1.04
N ALA A 129 -10.30 18.57 2.36
CA ALA A 129 -10.81 19.77 3.00
C ALA A 129 -10.05 21.05 2.60
N SER A 130 -10.75 22.19 2.65
CA SER A 130 -10.16 23.51 2.42
C SER A 130 -9.06 23.88 3.44
N ALA A 131 -9.05 23.22 4.60
CA ALA A 131 -8.03 23.36 5.62
C ALA A 131 -7.75 21.99 6.25
N THR A 132 -6.53 21.50 6.08
CA THR A 132 -6.08 20.19 6.56
C THR A 132 -4.86 20.34 7.45
N ARG A 133 -4.88 19.67 8.60
CA ARG A 133 -3.69 19.51 9.42
C ARG A 133 -2.90 18.32 8.93
N VAL A 134 -1.85 18.59 8.15
CA VAL A 134 -0.94 17.55 7.66
C VAL A 134 0.04 17.17 8.77
N ILE A 135 0.23 15.87 8.96
CA ILE A 135 1.23 15.30 9.85
C ILE A 135 2.23 14.50 9.04
N SER A 136 3.49 14.59 9.41
CA SER A 136 4.58 13.88 8.76
C SER A 136 5.74 13.69 9.72
N TYR A 137 6.29 12.49 9.75
CA TYR A 137 7.41 12.13 10.60
C TYR A 137 8.14 10.93 10.01
N VAL A 138 9.38 10.74 10.45
CA VAL A 138 10.25 9.66 10.02
C VAL A 138 10.53 8.75 11.20
N ASP A 139 10.33 7.46 10.97
CA ASP A 139 10.78 6.39 11.85
C ASP A 139 12.05 5.78 11.27
N VAL A 140 13.06 5.60 12.12
CA VAL A 140 14.34 4.99 11.77
C VAL A 140 14.45 3.67 12.52
N TYR A 141 14.76 2.62 11.76
CA TYR A 141 14.92 1.26 12.26
C TYR A 141 16.32 0.74 11.98
N ASN A 142 16.74 -0.21 12.79
CA ASN A 142 17.89 -1.06 12.48
C ASN A 142 17.56 -2.00 11.31
N SER A 143 18.58 -2.68 10.78
CA SER A 143 18.42 -3.62 9.66
C SER A 143 17.48 -4.80 9.96
N ASP A 144 17.27 -5.12 11.24
CA ASP A 144 16.36 -6.15 11.74
C ASP A 144 14.94 -5.64 12.04
N MET A 145 14.61 -4.41 11.61
CA MET A 145 13.35 -3.70 11.89
C MET A 145 13.11 -3.38 13.37
N SER A 146 14.11 -3.52 14.25
CA SER A 146 13.99 -3.00 15.61
C SER A 146 14.06 -1.45 15.60
N PRO A 147 13.23 -0.77 16.40
CA PRO A 147 13.24 0.71 16.46
C PRO A 147 14.62 1.23 16.87
N TYR A 148 15.18 2.15 16.07
CA TYR A 148 16.35 2.94 16.44
C TYR A 148 15.91 4.29 17.02
N GLN A 149 15.11 5.04 16.25
CA GLN A 149 14.53 6.30 16.69
C GLN A 149 13.22 6.54 15.95
N LEU A 150 12.15 6.83 16.69
CA LEU A 150 10.81 6.99 16.16
C LEU A 150 10.39 8.47 16.20
N ASP A 151 9.37 8.80 15.42
CA ASP A 151 8.69 10.11 15.45
C ASP A 151 9.64 11.30 15.21
N ILE A 152 10.65 11.12 14.35
CA ILE A 152 11.59 12.20 14.01
C ILE A 152 10.87 13.27 13.20
N ALA A 153 10.89 14.49 13.74
CA ALA A 153 10.32 15.65 13.07
C ALA A 153 11.06 15.99 11.78
N MET A 154 10.29 16.22 10.72
CA MET A 154 10.82 16.58 9.41
C MET A 154 10.85 18.09 9.20
N ILE A 155 11.90 18.59 8.56
CA ILE A 155 12.03 19.99 8.14
C ILE A 155 11.50 20.18 6.72
N GLU A 156 11.88 19.29 5.80
CA GLU A 156 11.44 19.27 4.41
C GLU A 156 11.59 17.84 3.84
N GLY A 157 10.87 17.54 2.76
CA GLY A 157 11.08 16.29 2.04
C GLY A 157 10.08 16.06 0.92
N ASN A 158 10.41 15.10 0.07
CA ASN A 158 9.58 14.63 -1.04
C ASN A 158 9.78 13.12 -1.22
N VAL A 159 8.70 12.40 -1.55
CA VAL A 159 8.78 11.05 -2.12
C VAL A 159 8.32 11.12 -3.56
N THR A 160 9.22 10.78 -4.47
CA THR A 160 8.89 10.58 -5.89
C THR A 160 8.50 9.14 -6.11
N VAL A 161 7.34 8.92 -6.72
CA VAL A 161 6.84 7.61 -7.13
C VAL A 161 6.76 7.60 -8.66
N ASP A 162 7.45 6.67 -9.31
CA ASP A 162 7.51 6.56 -10.77
C ASP A 162 7.52 5.09 -11.21
N GLY A 163 6.48 4.67 -11.91
CA GLY A 163 6.31 3.29 -12.36
C GLY A 163 7.24 2.86 -13.50
N ASN A 164 7.92 3.82 -14.14
CA ASN A 164 8.84 3.55 -15.26
C ASN A 164 10.32 3.50 -14.84
N ARG A 165 10.62 3.80 -13.58
CA ARG A 165 11.99 3.75 -13.07
C ARG A 165 12.36 2.34 -12.60
N ASP A 166 13.66 2.05 -12.60
CA ASP A 166 14.20 0.82 -12.01
C ASP A 166 13.85 0.71 -10.52
N GLU A 167 13.80 1.83 -9.81
CA GLU A 167 13.25 1.93 -8.46
C GLU A 167 11.98 2.77 -8.49
N ARG A 168 10.88 2.20 -7.99
CA ARG A 168 9.60 2.89 -8.05
C ARG A 168 9.58 4.10 -7.13
N ARG A 169 10.19 4.00 -5.95
CA ARG A 169 10.16 5.08 -4.96
C ARG A 169 11.55 5.60 -4.64
N ARG A 170 11.65 6.93 -4.54
CA ARG A 170 12.82 7.62 -3.99
C ARG A 170 12.37 8.68 -3.01
N ALA A 171 13.05 8.81 -1.89
CA ALA A 171 12.75 9.81 -0.89
C ALA A 171 13.95 10.74 -0.68
N ASP A 172 13.71 12.04 -0.71
CA ASP A 172 14.69 13.07 -0.35
C ASP A 172 14.16 13.79 0.89
N LEU A 173 14.90 13.74 1.98
CA LEU A 173 14.44 14.17 3.30
C LEU A 173 15.45 15.11 3.94
N THR A 174 14.97 16.08 4.70
CA THR A 174 15.77 16.83 5.66
C THR A 174 15.12 16.74 7.02
N ILE A 175 15.86 16.20 7.98
CA ILE A 175 15.41 15.98 9.36
C ILE A 175 16.23 16.84 10.31
N TYR A 176 15.62 17.18 11.44
CA TYR A 176 16.30 17.90 12.51
C TYR A 176 17.16 16.93 13.32
N ASN A 177 18.43 17.25 13.50
CA ASN A 177 19.39 16.55 14.34
C ASN A 177 19.59 17.34 15.63
N ASP A 178 19.09 16.81 16.74
CA ASP A 178 19.28 17.33 18.09
C ASP A 178 20.61 16.89 18.74
N GLY A 179 21.49 16.24 17.96
CA GLY A 179 22.75 15.64 18.40
C GLY A 179 22.69 14.11 18.52
N THR A 180 21.54 13.49 18.25
CA THR A 180 21.36 12.02 18.30
C THR A 180 21.54 11.32 16.95
N LEU A 181 21.62 12.07 15.84
CA LEU A 181 21.68 11.54 14.48
C LEU A 181 23.07 11.69 13.84
N ASP A 182 24.11 11.54 14.66
CA ASP A 182 25.49 11.67 14.21
C ASP A 182 25.93 10.46 13.38
N ALA A 183 27.03 10.67 12.64
CA ALA A 183 27.53 9.74 11.63
C ALA A 183 28.58 8.80 12.22
N VAL A 184 28.30 8.21 13.38
CA VAL A 184 29.17 7.22 14.00
C VAL A 184 28.70 5.81 13.63
N VAL A 185 29.63 4.86 13.53
CA VAL A 185 29.30 3.46 13.28
C VAL A 185 28.36 2.97 14.38
N GLY A 186 27.18 2.48 13.98
CA GLY A 186 26.10 2.06 14.89
C GLY A 186 24.98 3.09 15.05
N GLU A 187 25.20 4.35 14.67
CA GLU A 187 24.19 5.42 14.68
C GLU A 187 23.48 5.53 13.31
N LEU A 188 23.03 6.73 12.91
CA LEU A 188 22.34 6.96 11.64
C LEU A 188 23.31 6.80 10.45
N TRP A 189 23.39 5.58 9.92
CA TRP A 189 24.25 5.19 8.80
C TRP A 189 23.50 4.40 7.72
N TYR A 190 24.20 3.99 6.65
CA TYR A 190 23.60 3.32 5.48
C TYR A 190 22.95 1.96 5.78
N ASP A 191 23.18 1.40 6.97
CA ASP A 191 22.58 0.15 7.43
C ASP A 191 21.13 0.32 7.93
N LYS A 192 20.71 1.56 8.22
CA LYS A 192 19.40 1.87 8.77
C LYS A 192 18.29 1.84 7.71
N ILE A 193 17.11 1.47 8.16
CA ILE A 193 15.88 1.49 7.39
C ILE A 193 15.08 2.72 7.79
N ILE A 194 14.60 3.46 6.80
CA ILE A 194 13.82 4.67 6.95
C ILE A 194 12.38 4.35 6.56
N GLN A 195 11.44 4.55 7.48
CA GLN A 195 10.02 4.58 7.18
C GLN A 195 9.51 6.01 7.30
N LEU A 196 8.95 6.50 6.20
CA LEU A 196 8.38 7.83 6.14
C LEU A 196 6.87 7.73 6.19
N ARG A 197 6.26 8.50 7.11
CA ARG A 197 4.81 8.56 7.27
C ARG A 197 4.30 9.95 6.96
N ARG A 198 3.15 10.00 6.30
CA ARG A 198 2.45 11.25 5.98
C ARG A 198 0.96 11.01 5.94
N GLY A 199 0.21 11.91 6.55
CA GLY A 199 -1.23 11.94 6.39
C GLY A 199 -1.86 13.13 7.07
N VAL A 200 -2.97 12.92 7.74
CA VAL A 200 -3.85 13.98 8.24
C VAL A 200 -4.26 13.74 9.68
N GLU A 201 -4.44 14.83 10.41
CA GLU A 201 -5.06 14.82 11.73
C GLU A 201 -6.45 15.46 11.62
N SER A 202 -7.47 14.72 12.06
CA SER A 202 -8.86 15.18 12.07
C SER A 202 -9.50 14.83 13.41
N LYS A 203 -10.22 15.78 14.01
CA LYS A 203 -10.86 15.62 15.34
C LYS A 203 -9.91 15.09 16.44
N GLY A 204 -8.61 15.40 16.35
CA GLY A 204 -7.59 14.90 17.30
C GLY A 204 -7.12 13.46 17.07
N VAL A 205 -7.60 12.80 16.02
CA VAL A 205 -7.15 11.47 15.59
C VAL A 205 -6.19 11.60 14.42
N MET A 206 -5.05 10.93 14.50
CA MET A 206 -4.01 10.94 13.49
C MET A 206 -4.14 9.73 12.55
N TYR A 207 -4.16 9.99 11.25
CA TYR A 207 -4.00 8.98 10.20
C TYR A 207 -2.71 9.28 9.43
N ALA A 208 -1.67 8.47 9.62
CA ALA A 208 -0.36 8.63 8.99
C ALA A 208 0.13 7.29 8.40
N PRO A 209 -0.37 6.91 7.20
CA PRO A 209 0.12 5.73 6.50
C PRO A 209 1.61 5.89 6.14
N ILE A 210 2.28 4.76 5.95
CA ILE A 210 3.63 4.73 5.41
C ILE A 210 3.54 5.11 3.93
N ILE A 211 4.38 6.04 3.50
CA ILE A 211 4.48 6.47 2.10
C ILE A 211 5.79 6.03 1.44
N PHE A 212 6.77 5.61 2.25
CA PHE A 212 8.05 5.09 1.78
C PHE A 212 8.74 4.26 2.88
N THR A 213 9.28 3.11 2.50
CA THR A 213 10.24 2.32 3.27
C THR A 213 11.47 2.05 2.41
N GLY A 214 12.67 2.30 2.94
CA GLY A 214 13.90 2.08 2.21
C GLY A 214 15.16 2.30 3.04
N LYS A 215 16.33 2.32 2.39
CA LYS A 215 17.61 2.61 3.06
C LYS A 215 18.23 3.92 2.60
N ILE A 216 19.11 4.46 3.44
CA ILE A 216 19.87 5.66 3.14
C ILE A 216 20.91 5.35 2.07
N GLU A 217 20.84 6.05 0.94
CA GLU A 217 21.83 5.99 -0.13
C GLU A 217 22.91 7.05 0.09
N THR A 218 22.50 8.28 0.41
CA THR A 218 23.43 9.36 0.73
C THR A 218 22.98 10.12 1.97
N ARG A 219 23.97 10.57 2.74
CA ARG A 219 23.80 11.43 3.92
C ARG A 219 24.69 12.64 3.76
N SER A 220 24.13 13.83 3.96
CA SER A 220 24.92 15.06 4.04
C SER A 220 24.45 15.94 5.20
N MET A 221 25.40 16.63 5.83
CA MET A 221 25.14 17.52 6.95
C MET A 221 25.95 18.79 6.76
N LYS A 222 25.37 19.94 7.09
CA LYS A 222 26.12 21.20 7.07
C LYS A 222 27.09 21.22 8.25
N HIS A 223 28.29 21.77 8.02
CA HIS A 223 29.30 21.91 9.06
C HIS A 223 28.82 22.74 10.26
N PHE A 224 27.89 23.67 10.02
CA PHE A 224 27.15 24.40 11.04
C PHE A 224 25.66 24.29 10.72
N GLY A 225 24.93 23.50 11.50
CA GLY A 225 23.49 23.31 11.35
C GLY A 225 23.03 21.99 11.95
N ASN A 226 21.79 21.98 12.43
CA ASN A 226 21.13 20.80 12.97
C ASN A 226 20.32 20.09 11.88
N ASP A 227 20.70 20.24 10.61
CA ASP A 227 19.94 19.70 9.48
C ASP A 227 20.72 18.54 8.88
N VAL A 228 20.11 17.35 8.87
CA VAL A 228 20.63 16.17 8.18
C VAL A 228 19.80 15.92 6.94
N LYS A 229 20.46 15.90 5.79
CA LYS A 229 19.85 15.58 4.50
C LYS A 229 20.11 14.13 4.14
N LEU A 230 19.05 13.40 3.82
CA LEU A 230 19.07 12.01 3.43
C LEU A 230 18.48 11.87 2.03
N ALA A 231 19.19 11.20 1.14
CA ALA A 231 18.58 10.61 -0.05
C ALA A 231 18.45 9.11 0.18
N CYS A 232 17.24 8.60 0.02
CA CYS A 232 16.88 7.22 0.30
C CYS A 232 16.35 6.54 -0.96
N ARG A 233 16.68 5.27 -1.09
CA ARG A 233 16.18 4.37 -2.13
C ARG A 233 15.29 3.33 -1.48
N ASP A 234 14.23 2.91 -2.18
CA ASP A 234 13.37 1.82 -1.71
C ASP A 234 14.16 0.52 -1.45
N MET A 235 13.48 -0.51 -0.95
CA MET A 235 14.12 -1.78 -0.57
C MET A 235 14.81 -2.51 -1.74
N SER A 236 14.70 -2.04 -2.99
CA SER A 236 15.50 -2.56 -4.11
C SER A 236 17.01 -2.42 -3.88
N ILE A 237 17.44 -1.46 -3.04
CA ILE A 237 18.85 -1.30 -2.67
C ILE A 237 19.42 -2.54 -1.95
N VAL A 238 18.58 -3.32 -1.25
CA VAL A 238 19.00 -4.59 -0.62
C VAL A 238 19.32 -5.65 -1.68
N LEU A 239 18.63 -5.59 -2.82
CA LEU A 239 18.79 -6.49 -3.95
C LEU A 239 19.75 -5.94 -5.02
N ALA A 240 20.31 -4.75 -4.81
CA ALA A 240 21.29 -4.11 -5.68
C ALA A 240 22.70 -4.68 -5.43
N GLN A 241 22.80 -6.00 -5.43
CA GLN A 241 24.03 -6.76 -5.24
C GLN A 241 24.15 -7.86 -6.28
N GLU A 242 25.38 -8.33 -6.49
CA GLU A 242 25.69 -9.39 -7.43
C GLU A 242 25.26 -10.78 -6.89
N PHE A 243 25.10 -11.76 -7.78
CA PHE A 243 24.81 -13.14 -7.36
C PHE A 243 25.95 -13.75 -6.53
N GLY A 244 27.21 -13.42 -6.86
CA GLY A 244 28.42 -13.92 -6.18
C GLY A 244 28.79 -15.37 -6.51
N ILE A 245 27.83 -16.16 -7.00
CA ILE A 245 27.99 -17.55 -7.47
C ILE A 245 27.14 -17.76 -8.72
N PHE A 246 27.36 -18.89 -9.40
CA PHE A 246 26.42 -19.33 -10.44
C PHE A 246 25.14 -19.84 -9.78
N GLU A 247 23.99 -19.37 -10.27
CA GLU A 247 22.68 -19.87 -9.89
C GLU A 247 21.96 -20.33 -11.15
N GLU A 248 21.34 -21.51 -11.08
CA GLU A 248 20.72 -22.20 -12.21
C GLU A 248 19.27 -22.52 -11.83
N TYR A 249 18.34 -22.25 -12.76
CA TYR A 249 16.92 -22.50 -12.59
C TYR A 249 16.39 -23.27 -13.80
N ALA A 250 15.63 -24.35 -13.53
CA ALA A 250 15.07 -25.17 -14.57
C ALA A 250 13.92 -24.44 -15.28
N ALA A 251 13.77 -24.67 -16.58
CA ALA A 251 12.76 -24.03 -17.41
C ALA A 251 11.34 -24.03 -16.81
N ASN A 252 10.94 -25.14 -16.22
CA ASN A 252 9.61 -25.37 -15.65
C ASN A 252 9.51 -24.95 -14.17
N ASP A 253 10.49 -24.21 -13.65
CA ASP A 253 10.40 -23.65 -12.31
C ASP A 253 9.38 -22.49 -12.31
N PRO A 254 8.46 -22.43 -11.33
CA PRO A 254 7.46 -21.37 -11.28
C PRO A 254 8.11 -20.00 -11.08
N LEU A 255 7.66 -19.01 -11.85
CA LEU A 255 8.17 -17.65 -11.87
C LEU A 255 8.21 -17.00 -10.49
N ASP A 256 7.13 -17.12 -9.72
CA ASP A 256 7.05 -16.52 -8.38
C ASP A 256 8.00 -17.17 -7.38
N ILE A 257 8.31 -18.46 -7.56
CA ILE A 257 9.27 -19.18 -6.73
C ILE A 257 10.69 -18.75 -7.06
N VAL A 258 11.05 -18.66 -8.35
CA VAL A 258 12.37 -18.21 -8.77
C VAL A 258 12.65 -16.78 -8.29
N ILE A 259 11.70 -15.86 -8.47
CA ILE A 259 11.83 -14.47 -7.96
C ILE A 259 11.98 -14.47 -6.44
N ARG A 260 11.21 -15.29 -5.72
CA ARG A 260 11.30 -15.42 -4.26
C ARG A 260 12.68 -15.93 -3.83
N ASP A 261 13.22 -16.94 -4.50
CA ASP A 261 14.51 -17.53 -4.16
C ASP A 261 15.66 -16.53 -4.37
N ILE A 262 15.65 -15.81 -5.50
CA ILE A 262 16.65 -14.75 -5.77
C ILE A 262 16.55 -13.64 -4.71
N ALA A 263 15.33 -13.25 -4.32
CA ALA A 263 15.09 -12.23 -3.31
C ALA A 263 15.54 -12.65 -1.90
N LEU A 264 15.29 -13.90 -1.50
CA LEU A 264 15.76 -14.48 -0.23
C LEU A 264 17.29 -14.56 -0.19
N ALA A 265 17.92 -15.02 -1.28
CA ALA A 265 19.37 -15.04 -1.41
C ALA A 265 19.98 -13.63 -1.36
N GLY A 266 19.24 -12.62 -1.82
CA GLY A 266 19.56 -11.20 -1.69
C GLY A 266 19.31 -10.59 -0.30
N GLY A 267 18.86 -11.36 0.69
CA GLY A 267 18.72 -10.91 2.08
C GLY A 267 17.36 -10.30 2.44
N LEU A 268 16.33 -10.46 1.60
CA LEU A 268 14.95 -10.20 2.04
C LEU A 268 14.41 -11.35 2.89
N SER A 269 13.43 -11.03 3.74
CA SER A 269 12.69 -12.05 4.50
C SER A 269 11.35 -12.38 3.84
N ILE A 270 10.80 -13.55 4.16
CA ILE A 270 9.50 -14.01 3.60
C ILE A 270 8.37 -13.00 3.87
N GLY A 271 8.39 -12.35 5.04
CA GLY A 271 7.37 -11.34 5.41
C GLY A 271 7.49 -10.02 4.64
N GLN A 272 8.55 -9.82 3.85
CA GLN A 272 8.77 -8.62 3.04
C GLN A 272 8.45 -8.86 1.57
N MET A 273 7.69 -9.92 1.25
CA MET A 273 7.36 -10.28 -0.11
C MET A 273 5.89 -10.68 -0.22
N ASN A 274 5.20 -10.13 -1.21
CA ASN A 274 3.87 -10.52 -1.64
C ASN A 274 3.95 -10.95 -3.12
N LEU A 275 4.30 -12.22 -3.31
CA LEU A 275 4.49 -12.84 -4.62
C LEU A 275 3.39 -13.89 -4.81
N PRO A 276 2.25 -13.54 -5.44
CA PRO A 276 1.15 -14.47 -5.65
C PRO A 276 1.58 -15.58 -6.62
N ASN A 277 0.95 -16.75 -6.50
CA ASN A 277 1.14 -17.81 -7.49
C ASN A 277 0.59 -17.34 -8.84
N THR A 278 1.50 -17.18 -9.79
CA THR A 278 1.19 -16.66 -11.13
C THR A 278 0.69 -17.75 -12.08
N GLY A 279 0.97 -19.01 -11.78
CA GLY A 279 0.79 -20.13 -12.70
C GLY A 279 1.68 -20.06 -13.95
N LEU A 280 2.69 -19.18 -13.95
CA LEU A 280 3.67 -19.01 -15.01
C LEU A 280 4.98 -19.68 -14.61
N ASP A 281 5.63 -20.36 -15.55
CA ASP A 281 6.98 -20.90 -15.41
C ASP A 281 7.97 -19.96 -16.08
N ILE A 282 9.26 -20.00 -15.70
CA ILE A 282 10.27 -19.05 -16.21
C ILE A 282 10.55 -19.17 -17.72
N GLY A 283 10.19 -20.27 -18.37
CA GLY A 283 10.28 -20.45 -19.81
C GLY A 283 10.33 -21.91 -20.25
N THR A 284 10.90 -22.20 -21.42
CA THR A 284 11.19 -23.58 -21.85
C THR A 284 12.68 -23.92 -21.88
N GLU A 285 13.55 -23.00 -21.51
CA GLU A 285 15.00 -23.21 -21.39
C GLU A 285 15.49 -22.90 -19.97
N GLU A 286 16.56 -23.56 -19.56
CA GLU A 286 17.23 -23.32 -18.29
C GLU A 286 17.86 -21.92 -18.28
N ILE A 287 17.70 -21.20 -17.17
CA ILE A 287 18.30 -19.88 -16.97
C ILE A 287 19.50 -20.02 -16.03
N VAL A 288 20.66 -19.54 -16.49
CA VAL A 288 21.91 -19.53 -15.71
C VAL A 288 22.34 -18.09 -15.45
N TYR A 289 22.38 -17.69 -14.18
CA TYR A 289 22.90 -16.40 -13.77
C TYR A 289 24.39 -16.48 -13.44
N THR A 290 25.17 -15.59 -14.04
CA THR A 290 26.61 -15.46 -13.74
C THR A 290 26.84 -14.80 -12.38
N PRO A 291 27.97 -15.06 -11.69
CA PRO A 291 28.30 -14.43 -10.42
C PRO A 291 28.22 -12.90 -10.42
N SER A 292 28.51 -12.24 -11.53
CA SER A 292 28.50 -10.77 -11.66
C SER A 292 27.16 -10.18 -12.09
N ALA A 293 26.13 -11.00 -12.33
CA ALA A 293 24.80 -10.49 -12.65
C ALA A 293 24.21 -9.80 -11.41
N MET A 294 23.37 -8.78 -11.60
CA MET A 294 22.74 -8.05 -10.50
C MET A 294 21.37 -8.65 -10.20
N ARG A 295 21.11 -9.03 -8.94
CA ARG A 295 19.88 -9.72 -8.53
C ARG A 295 18.62 -8.93 -8.90
N TRP A 296 18.57 -7.65 -8.55
CA TRP A 296 17.43 -6.77 -8.88
C TRP A 296 17.16 -6.71 -10.39
N ALA A 297 18.20 -6.48 -11.19
CA ALA A 297 18.07 -6.36 -12.64
C ALA A 297 17.60 -7.68 -13.28
N SER A 298 18.15 -8.81 -12.84
CA SER A 298 17.72 -10.14 -13.29
C SER A 298 16.25 -10.42 -12.97
N MET A 299 15.81 -10.13 -11.74
CA MET A 299 14.40 -10.33 -11.37
C MET A 299 13.46 -9.42 -12.15
N ARG A 300 13.82 -8.14 -12.36
CA ARG A 300 13.04 -7.21 -13.18
C ARG A 300 12.94 -7.69 -14.63
N GLN A 301 14.05 -8.12 -15.22
CA GLN A 301 14.08 -8.66 -16.58
C GLN A 301 13.19 -9.89 -16.71
N LEU A 302 13.24 -10.80 -15.74
CA LEU A 302 12.43 -12.01 -15.71
C LEU A 302 10.93 -11.71 -15.54
N ALA A 303 10.56 -10.77 -14.67
CA ALA A 303 9.17 -10.32 -14.54
C ALA A 303 8.68 -9.61 -15.82
N ASP A 304 9.51 -8.75 -16.41
CA ASP A 304 9.19 -8.01 -17.63
C ASP A 304 8.99 -8.93 -18.84
N SER A 305 9.75 -10.03 -18.95
CA SER A 305 9.57 -11.00 -20.05
C SER A 305 8.19 -11.69 -20.01
N HIS A 306 7.55 -11.72 -18.83
CA HIS A 306 6.23 -12.30 -18.62
C HIS A 306 5.10 -11.24 -18.60
N ASN A 307 5.45 -9.98 -18.90
CA ASN A 307 4.58 -8.80 -18.80
C ASN A 307 4.00 -8.58 -17.39
N MET A 308 4.82 -8.89 -16.39
CA MET A 308 4.53 -8.61 -14.98
C MET A 308 5.29 -7.37 -14.52
N ASP A 309 4.81 -6.77 -13.45
CA ASP A 309 5.40 -5.62 -12.80
C ASP A 309 5.91 -6.02 -11.42
N LEU A 310 7.22 -5.85 -11.20
CA LEU A 310 7.91 -6.20 -9.96
C LEU A 310 8.45 -4.93 -9.29
N TRP A 311 8.03 -4.63 -8.07
CA TRP A 311 8.34 -3.35 -7.43
C TRP A 311 8.21 -3.41 -5.90
N PHE A 312 8.68 -2.40 -5.19
CA PHE A 312 8.48 -2.27 -3.74
C PHE A 312 7.40 -1.25 -3.40
N ASP A 313 6.46 -1.66 -2.57
CA ASP A 313 5.41 -0.77 -2.10
C ASP A 313 5.86 0.24 -1.07
N ALA A 314 4.92 1.10 -0.66
CA ALA A 314 5.19 2.13 0.34
C ALA A 314 5.66 1.52 1.67
N GLU A 315 5.23 0.30 2.01
CA GLU A 315 5.64 -0.41 3.22
C GLU A 315 6.99 -1.11 3.07
N GLY A 316 7.51 -1.22 1.85
CA GLY A 316 8.78 -1.86 1.53
C GLY A 316 8.63 -3.35 1.25
N VAL A 317 7.43 -3.82 0.92
CA VAL A 317 7.14 -5.19 0.53
C VAL A 317 7.33 -5.34 -0.97
N LEU A 318 8.03 -6.40 -1.39
CA LEU A 318 8.19 -6.74 -2.80
C LEU A 318 6.88 -7.27 -3.37
N GLN A 319 6.35 -6.58 -4.37
CA GLN A 319 5.09 -6.89 -5.05
C GLN A 319 5.37 -7.42 -6.45
N LEU A 320 4.65 -8.46 -6.85
CA LEU A 320 4.60 -8.96 -8.22
C LEU A 320 3.15 -9.00 -8.70
N THR A 321 2.82 -8.20 -9.71
CA THR A 321 1.46 -8.09 -10.23
C THR A 321 1.47 -8.08 -11.76
N ASP A 322 0.32 -8.34 -12.38
CA ASP A 322 0.18 -8.06 -13.81
C ASP A 322 0.33 -6.56 -14.06
N LYS A 323 0.93 -6.19 -15.20
CA LYS A 323 0.89 -4.79 -15.64
C LYS A 323 -0.58 -4.37 -15.88
N PRO A 324 -1.00 -3.21 -15.35
CA PRO A 324 -2.38 -2.74 -15.45
C PRO A 324 -2.78 -2.53 -16.91
N ARG A 325 -4.02 -2.88 -17.23
CA ARG A 325 -4.65 -2.61 -18.52
C ARG A 325 -5.73 -1.56 -18.33
N LEU A 326 -6.02 -0.71 -19.31
CA LEU A 326 -7.12 0.25 -19.14
C LEU A 326 -8.48 -0.43 -19.00
N VAL A 327 -8.64 -1.51 -19.76
CA VAL A 327 -9.88 -2.26 -19.82
C VAL A 327 -9.73 -3.45 -18.88
N GLY A 328 -10.64 -3.55 -17.92
CA GLY A 328 -10.69 -4.66 -16.97
C GLY A 328 -9.88 -4.44 -15.67
N SER A 329 -8.90 -3.53 -15.62
CA SER A 329 -8.28 -3.19 -14.34
C SER A 329 -9.18 -2.28 -13.49
N PRO A 330 -9.15 -2.44 -12.15
CA PRO A 330 -9.92 -1.61 -11.24
C PRO A 330 -9.44 -0.16 -11.25
N ILE A 331 -10.37 0.78 -11.07
CA ILE A 331 -10.07 2.20 -10.92
C ILE A 331 -9.58 2.42 -9.49
N SER A 332 -8.38 2.98 -9.35
CA SER A 332 -7.77 3.33 -8.07
C SER A 332 -8.26 4.67 -7.54
N HIS A 333 -8.49 5.66 -8.41
CA HIS A 333 -8.89 7.01 -7.98
C HIS A 333 -9.72 7.71 -9.05
N VAL A 334 -10.68 8.52 -8.61
CA VAL A 334 -11.47 9.38 -9.47
C VAL A 334 -11.13 10.84 -9.16
N PHE A 335 -10.66 11.55 -10.17
CA PHE A 335 -10.44 12.98 -10.11
C PHE A 335 -11.66 13.72 -10.60
N THR A 336 -12.15 14.65 -9.79
CA THR A 336 -13.31 15.48 -10.11
C THR A 336 -12.85 16.88 -10.51
N THR A 337 -13.55 17.47 -11.48
CA THR A 337 -13.32 18.85 -11.93
C THR A 337 -14.46 19.77 -11.50
N GLY A 338 -14.19 21.06 -11.34
CA GLY A 338 -15.20 22.07 -10.96
C GLY A 338 -14.99 22.67 -9.57
N MET A 339 -16.01 23.34 -9.04
CA MET A 339 -15.94 24.08 -7.76
C MET A 339 -15.63 23.18 -6.55
N ASP A 340 -16.09 21.93 -6.62
CA ASP A 340 -15.86 20.89 -5.60
C ASP A 340 -14.85 19.83 -6.08
N GLY A 341 -14.08 20.15 -7.14
CA GLY A 341 -13.11 19.26 -7.75
C GLY A 341 -11.80 19.16 -6.95
N ASN A 342 -11.12 18.02 -7.02
CA ASN A 342 -9.81 17.80 -6.38
C ASN A 342 -8.61 18.14 -7.29
N ILE A 343 -8.86 18.64 -8.50
CA ILE A 343 -7.84 19.13 -9.44
C ILE A 343 -7.78 20.65 -9.42
N GLY A 344 -6.60 21.20 -9.13
CA GLY A 344 -6.36 22.65 -9.13
C GLY A 344 -5.90 23.22 -10.48
N ASP A 345 -5.27 22.41 -11.34
CA ASP A 345 -4.77 22.82 -12.66
C ASP A 345 -4.58 21.58 -13.54
N TYR A 346 -4.76 21.73 -14.86
CA TYR A 346 -4.66 20.65 -15.83
C TYR A 346 -4.04 21.17 -17.13
N SER A 347 -2.98 20.51 -17.58
CA SER A 347 -2.40 20.72 -18.91
C SER A 347 -2.23 19.38 -19.60
N MET A 348 -2.56 19.33 -20.89
CA MET A 348 -2.47 18.12 -21.70
C MET A 348 -1.55 18.37 -22.89
N ASN A 349 -0.54 17.52 -23.03
CA ASN A 349 0.34 17.49 -24.19
C ASN A 349 0.14 16.17 -24.94
N GLN A 350 -0.08 16.23 -26.25
CA GLN A 350 -0.18 15.06 -27.10
C GLN A 350 1.07 14.98 -27.99
N SER A 351 1.68 13.80 -28.08
CA SER A 351 2.87 13.57 -28.90
C SER A 351 2.77 12.27 -29.69
N PRO A 352 3.09 12.28 -31.01
CA PRO A 352 3.11 11.07 -31.83
C PRO A 352 4.44 10.29 -31.71
N THR A 353 5.36 10.73 -30.85
CA THR A 353 6.68 10.09 -30.66
C THR A 353 6.52 8.71 -30.04
N ASN A 354 7.23 7.71 -30.58
CA ASN A 354 7.22 6.31 -30.12
C ASN A 354 5.87 5.58 -30.21
N ILE A 355 5.00 5.99 -31.12
CA ILE A 355 3.82 5.19 -31.50
C ILE A 355 4.25 4.14 -32.52
N PHE A 356 4.07 2.86 -32.17
CA PHE A 356 4.30 1.72 -33.05
C PHE A 356 3.00 0.91 -33.17
N ASN A 357 2.59 0.65 -34.41
CA ASN A 357 1.36 -0.08 -34.73
C ASN A 357 1.62 -1.47 -35.32
N VAL A 358 2.88 -1.87 -35.36
CA VAL A 358 3.32 -3.22 -35.67
C VAL A 358 4.37 -3.60 -34.64
N VAL A 359 4.12 -4.62 -33.84
CA VAL A 359 5.05 -5.11 -32.84
C VAL A 359 5.47 -6.51 -33.22
N ALA A 360 6.77 -6.69 -33.44
CA ALA A 360 7.39 -7.98 -33.69
C ALA A 360 8.20 -8.40 -32.45
N VAL A 361 7.89 -9.56 -31.91
CA VAL A 361 8.61 -10.15 -30.79
C VAL A 361 9.43 -11.32 -31.30
N VAL A 362 10.72 -11.32 -30.98
CA VAL A 362 11.68 -12.35 -31.43
C VAL A 362 12.30 -13.01 -30.20
N GLY A 363 12.23 -14.34 -30.15
CA GLY A 363 12.99 -15.16 -29.21
C GLY A 363 14.36 -15.53 -29.78
N GLU A 364 15.40 -15.51 -28.95
CA GLU A 364 16.74 -15.92 -29.38
C GLU A 364 16.87 -17.45 -29.29
N ARG A 365 17.62 -18.03 -30.24
CA ARG A 365 18.00 -19.45 -30.22
C ARG A 365 19.50 -19.56 -30.40
N THR A 366 20.09 -20.56 -29.75
CA THR A 366 21.53 -20.85 -29.80
C THR A 366 21.95 -21.64 -31.06
N SER A 367 21.01 -22.09 -31.89
CA SER A 367 21.25 -22.83 -33.14
C SER A 367 20.83 -22.06 -34.39
N ASN A 368 21.31 -22.47 -35.57
CA ASN A 368 20.95 -21.92 -36.90
C ASN A 368 19.46 -22.15 -37.30
N ASP A 369 18.58 -22.40 -36.33
CA ASP A 369 17.14 -22.57 -36.55
C ASP A 369 16.42 -21.22 -36.63
N VAL A 370 15.18 -21.25 -37.15
CA VAL A 370 14.29 -20.09 -37.15
C VAL A 370 13.98 -19.69 -35.71
N SER A 371 14.27 -18.43 -35.36
CA SER A 371 13.91 -17.80 -34.09
C SER A 371 12.42 -17.92 -33.80
N TYR A 372 12.05 -17.99 -32.51
CA TYR A 372 10.64 -17.86 -32.12
C TYR A 372 10.15 -16.47 -32.47
N TYR A 373 8.92 -16.38 -32.97
CA TYR A 373 8.43 -15.13 -33.55
C TYR A 373 6.92 -14.96 -33.36
N GLY A 374 6.53 -13.74 -32.99
CA GLY A 374 5.13 -13.30 -32.93
C GLY A 374 4.98 -11.89 -33.48
N VAL A 375 3.85 -11.61 -34.14
CA VAL A 375 3.56 -10.27 -34.71
C VAL A 375 2.15 -9.88 -34.36
N ALA A 376 2.02 -8.67 -33.83
CA ALA A 376 0.75 -8.03 -33.61
C ALA A 376 0.70 -6.74 -34.43
N GLU A 377 -0.42 -6.50 -35.12
CA GLU A 377 -0.63 -5.32 -35.96
C GLU A 377 -1.98 -4.67 -35.63
N ASP A 378 -1.97 -3.35 -35.47
CA ASP A 378 -3.19 -2.54 -35.40
C ASP A 378 -3.57 -2.08 -36.81
N LEU A 379 -4.52 -2.79 -37.43
CA LEU A 379 -4.86 -2.61 -38.84
C LEU A 379 -5.88 -1.48 -39.05
N THR A 380 -7.01 -1.52 -38.35
CA THR A 380 -8.17 -0.66 -38.63
C THR A 380 -8.92 -0.28 -37.37
N GLY A 381 -9.39 0.97 -37.30
CA GLY A 381 -10.39 1.40 -36.29
C GLY A 381 -9.86 2.38 -35.24
N THR A 382 -8.55 2.57 -35.17
CA THR A 382 -7.92 3.47 -34.19
C THR A 382 -7.25 4.67 -34.87
N PRO A 383 -7.05 5.79 -34.15
CA PRO A 383 -6.22 6.89 -34.64
C PRO A 383 -4.76 6.51 -34.91
N THR A 384 -4.27 5.41 -34.33
CA THR A 384 -2.88 4.95 -34.42
C THR A 384 -2.70 3.77 -35.38
N SER A 385 -3.75 3.32 -36.04
CA SER A 385 -3.72 2.13 -36.90
C SER A 385 -2.85 2.33 -38.15
N VAL A 386 -2.42 1.22 -38.73
CA VAL A 386 -1.61 1.17 -39.96
C VAL A 386 -2.26 1.95 -41.09
N ASP A 387 -3.58 1.87 -41.24
CA ASP A 387 -4.33 2.57 -42.27
C ASP A 387 -4.32 4.10 -42.10
N VAL A 388 -4.19 4.60 -40.87
CA VAL A 388 -4.26 6.05 -40.56
C VAL A 388 -2.87 6.70 -40.60
N ILE A 389 -1.89 6.12 -39.91
CA ILE A 389 -0.56 6.74 -39.73
C ILE A 389 0.58 6.04 -40.48
N GLY A 390 0.26 4.98 -41.25
CA GLY A 390 1.23 4.13 -41.95
C GLY A 390 1.90 3.11 -41.03
N ARG A 391 2.53 2.06 -41.59
CA ARG A 391 3.24 1.04 -40.79
C ARG A 391 4.45 1.64 -40.06
N ARG A 392 4.48 1.47 -38.74
CA ARG A 392 5.55 1.85 -37.83
C ARG A 392 5.94 0.63 -36.98
N PRO A 393 6.90 -0.18 -37.45
CA PRO A 393 7.29 -1.41 -36.75
C PRO A 393 8.30 -1.16 -35.63
N ILE A 394 8.17 -1.91 -34.54
CA ILE A 394 9.21 -2.12 -33.53
C ILE A 394 9.50 -3.62 -33.40
N THR A 395 10.77 -3.95 -33.19
CA THR A 395 11.21 -5.32 -32.93
C THR A 395 11.77 -5.41 -31.52
N VAL A 396 11.25 -6.33 -30.72
CA VAL A 396 11.68 -6.59 -29.36
C VAL A 396 12.29 -7.99 -29.31
N SER A 397 13.61 -8.07 -29.09
CA SER A 397 14.30 -9.35 -28.88
C SER A 397 14.32 -9.69 -27.39
N ARG A 398 13.96 -10.92 -27.05
CA ARG A 398 13.97 -11.45 -25.68
C ARG A 398 14.49 -12.89 -25.68
N PRO A 399 15.66 -13.18 -25.11
CA PRO A 399 16.19 -14.54 -25.09
C PRO A 399 15.34 -15.51 -24.25
N GLU A 400 14.50 -15.00 -23.35
CA GLU A 400 13.63 -15.79 -22.48
C GLU A 400 12.40 -16.37 -23.23
N ILE A 401 12.12 -15.84 -24.42
CA ILE A 401 10.98 -16.27 -25.23
C ILE A 401 11.36 -17.51 -25.99
N THR A 402 10.66 -18.58 -25.65
CA THR A 402 11.07 -19.93 -25.97
C THR A 402 9.99 -20.73 -26.72
N ASP A 403 8.86 -20.08 -27.04
CA ASP A 403 7.85 -20.63 -27.93
C ASP A 403 7.11 -19.53 -28.72
N ASN A 404 6.51 -19.89 -29.86
CA ASN A 404 5.80 -18.93 -30.73
C ASN A 404 4.48 -18.40 -30.13
N THR A 405 3.83 -19.17 -29.27
CA THR A 405 2.58 -18.76 -28.61
C THR A 405 2.88 -17.69 -27.57
N HIS A 406 3.94 -17.86 -26.79
CA HIS A 406 4.47 -16.87 -25.87
C HIS A 406 4.91 -15.62 -26.64
N ALA A 407 5.66 -15.77 -27.74
CA ALA A 407 6.04 -14.64 -28.59
C ALA A 407 4.82 -13.86 -29.10
N GLN A 408 3.77 -14.56 -29.56
CA GLN A 408 2.53 -13.93 -30.04
C GLN A 408 1.75 -13.26 -28.91
N ASN A 409 1.55 -13.93 -27.78
CA ASN A 409 0.86 -13.37 -26.61
C ASN A 409 1.59 -12.14 -26.06
N LEU A 410 2.92 -12.10 -26.13
CA LEU A 410 3.68 -10.92 -25.75
C LEU A 410 3.58 -9.83 -26.81
N ALA A 411 3.61 -10.16 -28.11
CA ALA A 411 3.41 -9.19 -29.18
C ALA A 411 2.05 -8.51 -29.06
N ASP A 412 0.98 -9.27 -28.81
CA ASP A 412 -0.38 -8.74 -28.63
C ASP A 412 -0.45 -7.80 -27.40
N ARG A 413 0.19 -8.20 -26.29
CA ARG A 413 0.29 -7.37 -25.07
C ARG A 413 1.09 -6.09 -25.32
N LEU A 414 2.24 -6.19 -25.97
CA LEU A 414 3.08 -5.03 -26.29
C LEU A 414 2.44 -4.12 -27.34
N LEU A 415 1.61 -4.64 -28.24
CA LEU A 415 0.85 -3.82 -29.18
C LEU A 415 -0.12 -2.91 -28.45
N GLU A 416 -0.85 -3.41 -27.44
CA GLU A 416 -1.65 -2.56 -26.55
C GLU A 416 -0.79 -1.47 -25.91
N ASP A 417 0.49 -1.78 -25.64
CA ASP A 417 1.40 -0.82 -25.04
C ASP A 417 1.95 0.25 -26.00
N TYR A 418 2.28 -0.13 -27.23
CA TYR A 418 2.93 0.75 -28.21
C TYR A 418 1.95 1.50 -29.12
N THR A 419 0.70 1.05 -29.24
CA THR A 419 -0.36 1.75 -29.97
C THR A 419 -0.96 2.92 -29.17
N LYS A 420 -0.54 3.09 -27.90
CA LYS A 420 -0.95 4.20 -27.03
C LYS A 420 -0.65 5.55 -27.69
N GLU A 421 -1.68 6.36 -27.90
CA GLU A 421 -1.46 7.80 -28.02
C GLU A 421 -0.97 8.33 -26.68
N ARG A 422 0.24 8.89 -26.67
CA ARG A 422 0.82 9.46 -25.45
C ARG A 422 0.23 10.85 -25.21
N PHE A 423 -0.69 10.92 -24.26
CA PHE A 423 -1.13 12.17 -23.65
C PHE A 423 -0.41 12.33 -22.33
N ASP A 424 0.56 13.25 -22.26
CA ASP A 424 1.18 13.61 -20.99
C ASP A 424 0.31 14.68 -20.34
N ILE A 425 -0.48 14.26 -19.36
CA ILE A 425 -1.26 15.18 -18.51
C ILE A 425 -0.39 15.56 -17.32
N GLN A 426 -0.18 16.86 -17.15
CA GLN A 426 0.38 17.41 -15.92
C GLN A 426 -0.72 18.11 -15.15
N SER A 427 -0.99 17.60 -13.95
CA SER A 427 -2.02 18.12 -13.06
C SER A 427 -1.42 18.48 -11.69
N LYS A 428 -2.04 19.46 -11.04
CA LYS A 428 -1.82 19.77 -9.63
C LYS A 428 -3.01 19.29 -8.84
N ALA A 429 -2.82 18.26 -8.03
CA ALA A 429 -3.82 17.81 -7.07
C ALA A 429 -3.20 17.67 -5.67
N ILE A 430 -4.07 17.53 -4.67
CA ILE A 430 -3.64 17.16 -3.32
C ILE A 430 -3.28 15.67 -3.37
N PRO A 431 -2.01 15.31 -3.12
CA PRO A 431 -1.60 13.93 -3.22
C PRO A 431 -2.13 13.10 -2.06
N ASP A 432 -2.89 12.06 -2.38
CA ASP A 432 -3.28 11.03 -1.42
C ASP A 432 -2.07 10.14 -1.09
N PRO A 433 -1.72 9.97 0.19
CA PRO A 433 -0.67 9.04 0.62
C PRO A 433 -0.84 7.58 0.14
N ARG A 434 -2.07 7.17 -0.19
CA ARG A 434 -2.42 5.81 -0.61
C ARG A 434 -2.23 5.55 -2.11
N TRP A 435 -1.92 6.57 -2.91
CA TRP A 435 -1.74 6.39 -4.34
C TRP A 435 -0.51 5.53 -4.66
N GLU A 436 -0.59 4.88 -5.82
CA GLU A 436 0.46 4.02 -6.35
C GLU A 436 0.66 4.28 -7.85
N ALA A 437 1.91 4.21 -8.31
CA ALA A 437 2.18 4.31 -9.75
C ALA A 437 1.77 3.03 -10.47
N ASN A 438 1.56 3.12 -11.79
CA ASN A 438 0.99 2.05 -12.60
C ASN A 438 -0.39 1.60 -12.06
N THR A 439 -1.25 2.56 -11.71
CA THR A 439 -2.66 2.30 -11.38
C THR A 439 -3.57 3.06 -12.34
N ILE A 440 -4.80 2.58 -12.51
CA ILE A 440 -5.78 3.23 -13.38
C ILE A 440 -6.52 4.31 -12.58
N ILE A 441 -6.58 5.50 -13.13
CA ILE A 441 -7.34 6.63 -12.59
C ILE A 441 -8.39 7.07 -13.59
N GLU A 442 -9.45 7.69 -13.10
CA GLU A 442 -10.53 8.23 -13.92
C GLU A 442 -10.69 9.73 -13.68
N PHE A 443 -10.98 10.50 -14.73
CA PHE A 443 -11.40 11.90 -14.60
C PHE A 443 -12.91 11.99 -14.80
N ASP A 444 -13.61 12.32 -13.72
CA ASP A 444 -15.02 12.66 -13.78
C ASP A 444 -15.17 14.14 -14.15
N ARG A 445 -15.67 14.39 -15.36
CA ARG A 445 -15.81 15.72 -15.93
C ARG A 445 -17.27 16.14 -15.88
N VAL A 446 -17.55 17.23 -15.17
CA VAL A 446 -18.88 17.85 -15.16
C VAL A 446 -19.03 18.72 -16.43
N GLY A 447 -19.57 18.15 -17.52
CA GLY A 447 -19.81 18.91 -18.76
C GLY A 447 -20.42 18.09 -19.92
N PRO A 448 -21.03 18.74 -20.94
CA PRO A 448 -21.89 18.08 -21.94
C PRO A 448 -21.18 17.57 -23.21
N GLU A 449 -19.86 17.33 -23.20
CA GLU A 449 -19.16 16.82 -24.39
C GLU A 449 -19.20 15.29 -24.51
N PRO A 450 -19.34 14.74 -25.72
CA PRO A 450 -19.56 13.31 -25.93
C PRO A 450 -18.28 12.49 -25.76
N ALA A 451 -18.37 11.40 -24.97
CA ALA A 451 -17.63 10.15 -25.08
C ALA A 451 -16.10 10.22 -25.30
N GLU A 452 -15.40 11.14 -24.63
CA GLU A 452 -13.94 11.03 -24.50
C GLU A 452 -13.57 9.95 -23.47
N VAL A 453 -12.39 9.34 -23.64
CA VAL A 453 -11.88 8.30 -22.74
C VAL A 453 -11.50 8.95 -21.41
N ASN A 454 -12.18 8.54 -20.33
CA ASN A 454 -11.98 9.12 -18.99
C ASN A 454 -10.93 8.38 -18.16
N ARG A 455 -10.38 7.25 -18.64
CA ARG A 455 -9.41 6.43 -17.90
C ARG A 455 -7.98 6.63 -18.37
N TYR A 456 -7.08 6.69 -17.40
CA TYR A 456 -5.67 6.96 -17.62
C TYR A 456 -4.80 6.12 -16.69
N LEU A 457 -3.54 5.91 -17.08
CA LEU A 457 -2.52 5.31 -16.24
C LEU A 457 -1.79 6.39 -15.46
N LEU A 458 -1.71 6.25 -14.14
CA LEU A 458 -0.88 7.09 -13.29
C LEU A 458 0.58 6.65 -13.40
N GLU A 459 1.41 7.37 -14.17
CA GLU A 459 2.82 7.01 -14.38
C GLU A 459 3.69 7.41 -13.19
N SER A 460 3.55 8.67 -12.75
CA SER A 460 4.38 9.20 -11.67
C SER A 460 3.74 10.37 -10.94
N PHE A 461 4.13 10.56 -9.68
CA PHE A 461 3.70 11.67 -8.84
C PHE A 461 4.72 11.96 -7.74
N ASN A 462 4.58 13.13 -7.12
CA ASN A 462 5.38 13.53 -5.96
C ASN A 462 4.51 13.63 -4.71
N LEU A 463 4.99 13.13 -3.58
CA LEU A 463 4.39 13.30 -2.26
C LEU A 463 5.24 14.30 -1.47
N ASN A 464 4.85 15.56 -1.53
CA ASN A 464 5.53 16.61 -0.77
C ASN A 464 5.16 16.54 0.71
N ILE A 465 6.17 16.57 1.59
CA ILE A 465 5.98 16.51 3.04
C ILE A 465 5.30 17.77 3.57
N LYS A 466 5.71 18.94 3.07
CA LYS A 466 5.01 20.19 3.34
C LYS A 466 3.72 20.26 2.51
N PRO A 467 2.63 20.81 3.07
CA PRO A 467 1.39 21.03 2.31
C PRO A 467 1.66 21.89 1.08
N GLY A 468 1.21 21.43 -0.07
CA GLY A 468 1.34 22.11 -1.35
C GLY A 468 0.86 21.23 -2.50
N PRO A 469 0.49 21.82 -3.64
CA PRO A 469 0.09 21.05 -4.82
C PRO A 469 1.26 20.20 -5.29
N SER A 470 0.99 18.93 -5.60
CA SER A 470 1.97 18.03 -6.18
C SER A 470 1.78 17.90 -7.68
N SER A 471 2.90 17.77 -8.40
CA SER A 471 2.88 17.43 -9.81
C SER A 471 2.50 15.96 -10.00
N ILE A 472 1.53 15.69 -10.86
CA ILE A 472 1.14 14.35 -11.27
C ILE A 472 1.37 14.24 -12.77
N LYS A 473 1.98 13.14 -13.20
CA LYS A 473 2.14 12.79 -14.60
C LYS A 473 1.30 11.56 -14.92
N ILE A 474 0.43 11.72 -15.89
CA ILE A 474 -0.58 10.73 -16.25
C ILE A 474 -0.47 10.49 -17.75
N SER A 475 -0.55 9.22 -18.16
CA SER A 475 -0.62 8.86 -19.57
C SER A 475 -1.98 8.25 -19.92
N ARG A 476 -2.53 8.68 -21.06
CA ARG A 476 -3.71 8.03 -21.62
C ARG A 476 -3.28 6.75 -22.31
N LEU A 477 -4.18 5.78 -22.28
CA LEU A 477 -4.13 4.59 -23.12
C LEU A 477 -5.38 4.74 -24.00
N GLN A 478 -5.26 4.57 -25.31
CA GLN A 478 -6.43 4.49 -26.16
C GLN A 478 -6.37 3.09 -26.76
N THR A 479 -7.23 2.21 -26.24
CA THR A 479 -7.46 0.93 -26.88
C THR A 479 -8.31 1.13 -28.14
N PRO A 480 -8.18 0.23 -29.14
CA PRO A 480 -9.04 0.20 -30.31
C PRO A 480 -10.53 0.18 -30.03
#